data_AF-A0A1R0XMX4-F1
#
_entry.id   AF-A0A1R0XMX4-F1
#
_cell.length_a   1.000
_cell.length_b   1.000
_cell.length_c   1.000
_cell.angle_alpha   90.00
_cell.angle_beta   90.00
_cell.angle_gamma   90.00
#
_symmetry.space_group_name_H-M   'P 1'
#
loop_
_entity.id
_entity.type
_entity.pdbx_description
1 polymer ?
#
loop_
_entity_poly.entity_id
_entity_poly.type
_entity_poly.pdbx_seq_one_letter_code
_entity_poly.pdbx_strand_id
1 'polypeptide(L)'
;MLETQIDKKLWDSIKKNYESRSFSESIIDAIYFLSNLIRDKTGLESDGASLIGQAFGGTQPLIKVNAMQTESEINVQKGLEQILRGMYQAIRNPRSHDKFDDSQKEADAIITFIDYLCSVIDQSKTQFSEVEFLSRVFDSNFVPNIRYAELLVEEIPKRKRLNFAIEVYKKKETGDGKKLAFFFHVIVRQFNEEEITQFFTVVSDELTTVTEEKTIRFNLQIIPFDMWYRIREISRIRIENSLMESMRDGKYLENQDICKGGSLATWVAWGKLKHFTFIGEAIEILVKKLDSNDRTEIDYVLKYFWDDILENNKLPNYYFFSIVNQKLKDGDKRFYTKLEDLFKWDVEETEFYKAIQKEYNNFQEREESQVFDINDDDLPF
;
A
#
# COMPACT_ATOMS: atom_id res chain seq x y z
N MET A 1 -36.92 2.94 -29.13
CA MET A 1 -36.75 3.93 -28.04
C MET A 1 -35.26 4.21 -27.95
N LEU A 2 -34.86 5.45 -27.63
CA LEU A 2 -33.45 5.85 -27.57
C LEU A 2 -32.61 4.91 -26.67
N GLU A 3 -33.21 4.41 -25.58
CA GLU A 3 -32.65 3.40 -24.66
C GLU A 3 -31.99 2.20 -25.34
N THR A 4 -32.57 1.67 -26.44
CA THR A 4 -32.03 0.49 -27.12
C THR A 4 -31.01 0.82 -28.20
N GLN A 5 -30.69 2.10 -28.40
CA GLN A 5 -29.86 2.60 -29.50
C GLN A 5 -28.51 3.17 -29.05
N ILE A 6 -28.31 3.37 -27.74
CA ILE A 6 -27.10 3.95 -27.15
C ILE A 6 -26.54 3.04 -26.05
N ASP A 7 -25.30 3.28 -25.63
CA ASP A 7 -24.68 2.55 -24.52
C ASP A 7 -25.50 2.67 -23.23
N LYS A 8 -25.56 1.57 -22.48
CA LYS A 8 -26.35 1.50 -21.24
C LYS A 8 -25.91 2.52 -20.20
N LYS A 9 -24.60 2.77 -20.04
CA LYS A 9 -24.09 3.73 -19.04
C LYS A 9 -24.48 5.16 -19.42
N LEU A 10 -24.43 5.49 -20.71
CA LEU A 10 -24.90 6.77 -21.20
C LEU A 10 -26.40 6.93 -20.96
N TRP A 11 -27.21 5.92 -21.30
CA TRP A 11 -28.64 5.92 -21.01
C TRP A 11 -28.94 6.14 -19.53
N ASP A 12 -28.29 5.36 -18.65
CA ASP A 12 -28.47 5.46 -17.20
C ASP A 12 -28.16 6.87 -16.67
N SER A 13 -27.19 7.57 -17.29
CA SER A 13 -26.84 8.95 -16.92
C SER A 13 -27.89 10.00 -17.29
N ILE A 14 -28.68 9.78 -18.35
CA ILE A 14 -29.64 10.77 -18.89
C ILE A 14 -31.10 10.42 -18.58
N LYS A 15 -31.38 9.16 -18.23
CA LYS A 15 -32.72 8.55 -18.17
C LYS A 15 -33.73 9.42 -17.43
N LYS A 16 -33.35 9.94 -16.26
CA LYS A 16 -34.23 10.76 -15.41
C LYS A 16 -34.77 12.00 -16.14
N ASN A 17 -33.89 12.76 -16.79
CA ASN A 17 -34.28 13.97 -17.49
C ASN A 17 -34.97 13.65 -18.82
N TYR A 18 -34.59 12.55 -19.45
CA TYR A 18 -35.18 12.14 -20.73
C TYR A 18 -36.63 11.66 -20.55
N GLU A 19 -36.90 10.83 -19.54
CA GLU A 19 -38.25 10.33 -19.22
C GLU A 19 -39.18 11.46 -18.73
N SER A 20 -38.63 12.48 -18.06
CA SER A 20 -39.38 13.68 -17.66
C SER A 20 -39.61 14.66 -18.81
N ARG A 21 -39.14 14.34 -20.03
CA ARG A 21 -39.18 15.20 -21.24
C ARG A 21 -38.41 16.51 -21.08
N SER A 22 -37.43 16.53 -20.18
CA SER A 22 -36.48 17.64 -20.00
C SER A 22 -35.30 17.43 -20.96
N PHE A 23 -35.57 17.52 -22.27
CA PHE A 23 -34.64 17.13 -23.32
C PHE A 23 -33.33 17.95 -23.35
N SER A 24 -33.40 19.25 -23.09
CA SER A 24 -32.23 20.12 -22.98
C SER A 24 -31.30 19.68 -21.84
N GLU A 25 -31.88 19.27 -20.70
CA GLU A 25 -31.13 18.75 -19.55
C GLU A 25 -30.56 17.35 -19.83
N SER A 26 -31.27 16.50 -20.58
CA SER A 26 -30.72 15.21 -21.04
C SER A 26 -29.49 15.36 -21.92
N ILE A 27 -29.47 16.38 -22.79
CA ILE A 27 -28.30 16.70 -23.61
C ILE A 27 -27.14 17.15 -22.71
N ILE A 28 -27.40 18.00 -21.71
CA ILE A 28 -26.38 18.44 -20.76
C ILE A 28 -25.80 17.24 -19.99
N ASP A 29 -26.64 16.34 -19.47
CA ASP A 29 -26.20 15.13 -18.77
C ASP A 29 -25.33 14.24 -19.66
N ALA A 30 -25.69 14.07 -20.94
CA ALA A 30 -24.89 13.33 -21.91
C ALA A 30 -23.51 13.97 -22.13
N ILE A 31 -23.44 15.31 -22.18
CA ILE A 31 -22.17 16.03 -22.32
C ILE A 31 -21.34 15.93 -21.03
N TYR A 32 -21.97 15.91 -19.85
CA TYR A 32 -21.26 15.65 -18.60
C TYR A 32 -20.70 14.23 -18.54
N PHE A 33 -21.46 13.24 -19.02
CA PHE A 33 -20.97 11.87 -19.17
C PHE A 33 -19.73 11.81 -20.08
N LEU A 34 -19.80 12.44 -21.27
CA LEU A 34 -18.67 12.54 -22.21
C LEU A 34 -17.46 13.27 -21.58
N SER A 35 -17.70 14.36 -20.85
CA SER A 35 -16.65 15.11 -20.14
C SER A 35 -15.93 14.21 -19.13
N ASN A 36 -16.70 13.47 -18.34
CA ASN A 36 -16.18 12.58 -17.32
C ASN A 36 -15.39 11.43 -17.94
N LEU A 37 -15.88 10.84 -19.03
CA LEU A 37 -15.15 9.83 -19.79
C LEU A 37 -13.76 10.31 -20.23
N ILE A 38 -13.67 11.54 -20.75
CA ILE A 38 -12.39 12.15 -21.16
C ILE A 38 -11.49 12.37 -19.96
N ARG A 39 -12.01 12.90 -18.85
CA ARG A 39 -11.23 13.13 -17.63
C ARG A 39 -10.74 11.83 -17.01
N ASP A 40 -11.56 10.79 -17.02
CA ASP A 40 -11.19 9.46 -16.51
C ASP A 40 -10.06 8.85 -17.34
N LYS A 41 -10.05 9.08 -18.66
CA LYS A 41 -8.96 8.63 -19.54
C LYS A 41 -7.68 9.45 -19.46
N THR A 42 -7.76 10.73 -19.10
CA THR A 42 -6.61 11.66 -19.16
C THR A 42 -6.06 12.10 -17.80
N GLY A 43 -6.84 11.99 -16.73
CA GLY A 43 -6.54 12.56 -15.42
C GLY A 43 -6.65 14.10 -15.37
N LEU A 44 -7.24 14.75 -16.38
CA LEU A 44 -7.39 16.20 -16.43
C LEU A 44 -8.53 16.71 -15.54
N GLU A 45 -8.33 17.90 -14.97
CA GLU A 45 -9.32 18.61 -14.15
C GLU A 45 -10.08 19.71 -14.93
N SER A 46 -9.60 20.06 -16.13
CA SER A 46 -10.16 21.14 -16.95
C SER A 46 -11.59 20.84 -17.44
N ASP A 47 -12.28 21.86 -17.97
CA ASP A 47 -13.62 21.76 -18.55
C ASP A 47 -13.70 22.42 -19.94
N GLY A 48 -14.79 22.13 -20.66
CA GLY A 48 -15.12 22.78 -21.91
C GLY A 48 -14.08 22.59 -23.01
N ALA A 49 -13.91 23.62 -23.84
CA ALA A 49 -12.92 23.60 -24.91
C ALA A 49 -11.47 23.40 -24.42
N SER A 50 -11.15 23.79 -23.18
CA SER A 50 -9.83 23.58 -22.59
C SER A 50 -9.55 22.10 -22.36
N LEU A 51 -10.53 21.35 -21.83
CA LEU A 51 -10.43 19.90 -21.65
C LEU A 51 -10.15 19.19 -22.97
N ILE A 52 -10.91 19.52 -24.02
CA ILE A 52 -10.74 18.91 -25.33
C ILE A 52 -9.36 19.22 -25.91
N GLY A 53 -8.91 20.46 -25.79
CA GLY A 53 -7.61 20.87 -26.30
C GLY A 53 -6.44 20.14 -25.65
N GLN A 54 -6.49 19.96 -24.33
CA GLN A 54 -5.46 19.24 -23.58
C GLN A 54 -5.52 17.74 -23.85
N ALA A 55 -6.72 17.17 -24.04
CA ALA A 55 -6.89 15.73 -24.24
C ALA A 55 -6.52 15.26 -25.66
N PHE A 56 -6.95 15.99 -26.70
CA PHE A 56 -6.88 15.54 -28.10
C PHE A 56 -5.96 16.40 -28.98
N GLY A 57 -5.55 17.57 -28.52
CA GLY A 57 -4.75 18.52 -29.29
C GLY A 57 -3.24 18.30 -29.19
N GLY A 58 -2.49 19.09 -29.97
CA GLY A 58 -1.03 19.07 -29.97
C GLY A 58 -0.40 17.94 -30.81
N THR A 59 0.92 17.82 -30.74
CA THR A 59 1.70 16.79 -31.46
C THR A 59 1.74 15.46 -30.71
N GLN A 60 1.48 15.46 -29.40
CA GLN A 60 1.42 14.29 -28.54
C GLN A 60 0.17 14.35 -27.65
N PRO A 61 -1.02 14.05 -28.19
CA PRO A 61 -2.26 14.09 -27.40
C PRO A 61 -2.27 12.99 -26.34
N LEU A 62 -2.98 13.24 -25.23
CA LEU A 62 -3.16 12.28 -24.14
C LEU A 62 -4.08 11.11 -24.58
N ILE A 63 -5.07 11.41 -25.43
CA ILE A 63 -5.92 10.42 -26.09
C ILE A 63 -5.58 10.38 -27.57
N LYS A 64 -5.06 9.24 -28.03
CA LYS A 64 -4.85 8.94 -29.44
C LYS A 64 -6.00 8.12 -29.98
N VAL A 65 -6.76 8.68 -30.92
CA VAL A 65 -7.93 7.99 -31.51
C VAL A 65 -7.57 7.01 -32.62
N ASN A 66 -6.31 7.03 -33.06
CA ASN A 66 -5.71 6.10 -34.00
C ASN A 66 -4.17 6.08 -33.80
N ALA A 67 -3.43 5.44 -34.71
CA ALA A 67 -1.96 5.34 -34.58
C ALA A 67 -1.20 6.66 -34.83
N MET A 68 -1.85 7.64 -35.48
CA MET A 68 -1.27 8.93 -35.88
C MET A 68 0.04 8.79 -36.69
N GLN A 69 0.14 7.77 -37.55
CA GLN A 69 1.33 7.51 -38.35
C GLN A 69 1.23 8.09 -39.76
N THR A 70 0.01 8.12 -40.32
CA THR A 70 -0.28 8.67 -41.65
C THR A 70 -0.91 10.06 -41.56
N GLU A 71 -0.82 10.83 -42.65
CA GLU A 71 -1.48 12.14 -42.74
C GLU A 71 -3.00 12.03 -42.51
N SER A 72 -3.64 11.00 -43.07
CA SER A 72 -5.05 10.71 -42.86
C SER A 72 -5.40 10.49 -41.39
N GLU A 73 -4.59 9.71 -40.67
CA GLU A 73 -4.78 9.46 -39.23
C GLU A 73 -4.60 10.72 -38.40
N ILE A 74 -3.59 11.54 -38.72
CA ILE A 74 -3.38 12.84 -38.08
C ILE A 74 -4.57 13.77 -38.34
N ASN A 75 -5.13 13.77 -39.55
CA ASN A 75 -6.30 14.56 -39.88
C ASN A 75 -7.56 14.08 -39.14
N VAL A 76 -7.73 12.77 -38.94
CA VAL A 76 -8.82 12.23 -38.10
C VAL A 76 -8.69 12.72 -36.66
N GLN A 77 -7.49 12.68 -36.06
CA GLN A 77 -7.26 13.19 -34.71
C GLN A 77 -7.64 14.67 -34.59
N LYS A 78 -7.14 15.51 -35.52
CA LYS A 78 -7.45 16.95 -35.54
C LYS A 78 -8.93 17.22 -35.78
N GLY A 79 -9.56 16.48 -36.68
CA GLY A 79 -10.98 16.60 -36.98
C GLY A 79 -11.85 16.27 -35.75
N LEU A 80 -11.53 15.20 -35.03
CA LEU A 80 -12.25 14.84 -33.81
C LEU A 80 -12.09 15.89 -32.71
N GLU A 81 -10.89 16.42 -32.53
CA GLU A 81 -10.62 17.53 -31.60
C GLU A 81 -11.50 18.76 -31.91
N GLN A 82 -11.61 19.13 -33.20
CA GLN A 82 -12.46 20.23 -33.64
C GLN A 82 -13.96 19.94 -33.45
N ILE A 83 -14.42 18.74 -33.77
CA ILE A 83 -15.81 18.31 -33.56
C ILE A 83 -16.19 18.43 -32.09
N LEU A 84 -15.34 17.90 -31.20
CA LEU A 84 -15.57 17.96 -29.76
C LEU A 84 -15.57 19.41 -29.26
N ARG A 85 -14.63 20.25 -29.69
CA ARG A 85 -14.65 21.68 -29.33
C ARG A 85 -15.90 22.39 -29.85
N GLY A 86 -16.33 22.07 -31.07
CA GLY A 86 -17.54 22.61 -31.68
C GLY A 86 -18.78 22.21 -30.89
N MET A 87 -18.86 20.94 -30.46
CA MET A 87 -19.95 20.45 -29.62
C MET A 87 -20.05 21.22 -28.29
N TYR A 88 -18.94 21.47 -27.60
CA TYR A 88 -19.01 22.25 -26.36
C TYR A 88 -19.39 23.71 -26.60
N GLN A 89 -18.89 24.32 -27.67
CA GLN A 89 -19.17 25.73 -27.98
C GLN A 89 -20.59 25.96 -28.49
N ALA A 90 -21.09 25.10 -29.39
CA ALA A 90 -22.36 25.28 -30.07
C ALA A 90 -23.53 24.56 -29.40
N ILE A 91 -23.27 23.46 -28.68
CA ILE A 91 -24.32 22.65 -28.05
C ILE A 91 -24.33 22.88 -26.54
N ARG A 92 -23.23 22.61 -25.84
CA ARG A 92 -23.19 22.70 -24.36
C ARG A 92 -23.35 24.13 -23.85
N ASN A 93 -22.47 25.04 -24.28
CA ASN A 93 -22.37 26.37 -23.67
C ASN A 93 -23.68 27.17 -23.75
N PRO A 94 -24.42 27.20 -24.89
CA PRO A 94 -25.71 27.88 -24.93
C PRO A 94 -26.73 27.30 -23.94
N ARG A 95 -26.78 25.97 -23.81
CA ARG A 95 -27.70 25.28 -22.88
C ARG A 95 -27.33 25.47 -21.41
N SER A 96 -26.06 25.68 -21.10
CA SER A 96 -25.60 25.94 -19.73
C SER A 96 -25.77 27.40 -19.29
N HIS A 97 -25.91 28.34 -20.23
CA HIS A 97 -26.01 29.77 -19.93
C HIS A 97 -27.40 30.36 -20.16
N ASP A 98 -28.18 29.79 -21.07
CA ASP A 98 -29.53 30.25 -21.44
C ASP A 98 -30.55 29.11 -21.41
N LYS A 99 -31.85 29.47 -21.35
CA LYS A 99 -32.93 28.50 -21.46
C LYS A 99 -33.06 28.02 -22.91
N PHE A 100 -32.96 26.71 -23.09
CA PHE A 100 -33.15 26.03 -24.37
C PHE A 100 -34.39 25.14 -24.29
N ASP A 101 -35.18 25.09 -25.37
CA ASP A 101 -36.35 24.22 -25.49
C ASP A 101 -36.11 23.22 -26.63
N ASP A 102 -35.28 22.21 -26.36
CA ASP A 102 -34.99 21.16 -27.34
C ASP A 102 -36.19 20.23 -27.49
N SER A 103 -36.52 19.90 -28.73
CA SER A 103 -37.45 18.83 -29.04
C SER A 103 -36.83 17.46 -28.79
N GLN A 104 -37.67 16.44 -28.60
CA GLN A 104 -37.22 15.05 -28.47
C GLN A 104 -36.33 14.62 -29.65
N LYS A 105 -36.68 15.05 -30.87
CA LYS A 105 -35.93 14.72 -32.08
C LYS A 105 -34.51 15.31 -32.06
N GLU A 106 -34.35 16.53 -31.55
CA GLU A 106 -33.05 17.19 -31.42
C GLU A 106 -32.20 16.49 -30.35
N ALA A 107 -32.80 16.18 -29.20
CA ALA A 107 -32.13 15.41 -28.16
C ALA A 107 -31.69 14.03 -28.64
N ASP A 108 -32.56 13.27 -29.31
CA ASP A 108 -32.21 11.96 -29.88
C ASP A 108 -30.99 12.06 -30.81
N ALA A 109 -31.01 13.01 -31.75
CA ALA A 109 -29.92 13.19 -32.71
C ALA A 109 -28.58 13.56 -32.02
N ILE A 110 -28.62 14.49 -31.06
CA ILE A 110 -27.43 14.94 -30.34
C ILE A 110 -26.89 13.83 -29.43
N ILE A 111 -27.75 13.14 -28.68
CA ILE A 111 -27.36 12.09 -27.75
C ILE A 111 -26.79 10.88 -28.51
N THR A 112 -27.40 10.47 -29.63
CA THR A 112 -26.83 9.42 -30.48
C THR A 112 -25.47 9.82 -31.05
N PHE A 113 -25.26 11.09 -31.38
CA PHE A 113 -23.94 11.54 -31.82
C PHE A 113 -22.91 11.58 -30.67
N ILE A 114 -23.33 11.95 -29.46
CA ILE A 114 -22.50 11.85 -28.25
C ILE A 114 -22.11 10.39 -27.99
N ASP A 115 -23.06 9.45 -28.13
CA ASP A 115 -22.80 8.01 -28.00
C ASP A 115 -21.72 7.53 -28.99
N TYR A 116 -21.82 7.94 -30.26
CA TYR A 116 -20.78 7.68 -31.25
C TYR A 116 -19.42 8.22 -30.80
N LEU A 117 -19.34 9.46 -30.32
CA LEU A 117 -18.08 10.06 -29.85
C LEU A 117 -17.53 9.33 -28.62
N CYS A 118 -18.39 8.93 -27.68
CA CYS A 118 -18.02 8.09 -26.54
C CYS A 118 -17.39 6.78 -27.02
N SER A 119 -17.99 6.11 -28.01
CA SER A 119 -17.47 4.86 -28.56
C SER A 119 -16.07 5.00 -29.18
N VAL A 120 -15.83 6.11 -29.89
CA VAL A 120 -14.51 6.43 -30.46
C VAL A 120 -13.49 6.63 -29.34
N ILE A 121 -13.85 7.39 -28.31
CA ILE A 121 -12.99 7.67 -27.15
C ILE A 121 -12.71 6.41 -26.34
N ASP A 122 -13.69 5.54 -26.17
CA ASP A 122 -13.54 4.26 -25.48
C ASP A 122 -12.53 3.35 -26.17
N GLN A 123 -12.62 3.26 -27.51
CA GLN A 123 -11.69 2.47 -28.33
C GLN A 123 -10.31 3.11 -28.49
N SER A 124 -10.16 4.39 -28.13
CA SER A 124 -8.91 5.12 -28.22
C SER A 124 -7.88 4.63 -27.20
N LYS A 125 -6.62 4.51 -27.62
CA LYS A 125 -5.52 4.14 -26.71
C LYS A 125 -5.20 5.32 -25.80
N THR A 126 -5.28 5.09 -24.49
CA THR A 126 -4.73 5.98 -23.47
C THR A 126 -3.24 5.71 -23.31
N GLN A 127 -2.46 6.73 -22.90
CA GLN A 127 -1.05 6.50 -22.52
C GLN A 127 -0.94 5.59 -21.28
N PHE A 128 -1.98 5.54 -20.44
CA PHE A 128 -2.05 4.70 -19.25
C PHE A 128 -2.97 3.50 -19.47
N SER A 129 -2.43 2.28 -19.37
CA SER A 129 -3.17 1.02 -19.42
C SER A 129 -3.09 0.33 -18.06
N GLU A 130 -4.21 0.23 -17.33
CA GLU A 130 -4.22 -0.38 -15.99
C GLU A 130 -3.65 -1.81 -16.00
N VAL A 131 -3.99 -2.60 -17.01
CA VAL A 131 -3.49 -3.98 -17.16
C VAL A 131 -1.97 -4.03 -17.32
N GLU A 132 -1.42 -3.13 -18.14
CA GLU A 132 0.04 -3.05 -18.38
C GLU A 132 0.79 -2.47 -17.17
N PHE A 133 0.17 -1.53 -16.46
CA PHE A 133 0.76 -0.99 -15.23
C PHE A 133 0.75 -2.01 -14.10
N LEU A 134 -0.32 -2.79 -13.96
CA LEU A 134 -0.35 -3.89 -13.00
C LEU A 134 0.78 -4.87 -13.30
N SER A 135 0.99 -5.28 -14.55
CA SER A 135 2.09 -6.22 -14.86
C SER A 135 3.46 -5.64 -14.51
N ARG A 136 3.68 -4.33 -14.63
CA ARG A 136 4.91 -3.64 -14.20
C ARG A 136 5.10 -3.60 -12.68
N VAL A 137 4.02 -3.43 -11.91
CA VAL A 137 4.08 -3.45 -10.42
C VAL A 137 4.39 -4.86 -9.91
N PHE A 138 3.86 -5.88 -10.58
CA PHE A 138 4.07 -7.30 -10.26
C PHE A 138 5.23 -7.94 -11.02
N ASP A 139 6.05 -7.15 -11.71
CA ASP A 139 7.15 -7.65 -12.55
C ASP A 139 8.25 -8.32 -11.71
N SER A 140 8.75 -9.47 -12.17
CA SER A 140 9.83 -10.19 -11.50
C SER A 140 11.14 -9.41 -11.47
N ASN A 141 11.33 -8.44 -12.36
CA ASN A 141 12.45 -7.50 -12.43
C ASN A 141 12.14 -6.13 -11.82
N PHE A 142 11.02 -5.96 -11.10
CA PHE A 142 10.76 -4.71 -10.37
C PHE A 142 11.99 -4.36 -9.51
N VAL A 143 12.47 -3.11 -9.66
CA VAL A 143 13.66 -2.63 -8.98
C VAL A 143 13.27 -2.16 -7.57
N PRO A 144 13.73 -2.81 -6.48
CA PRO A 144 13.37 -2.47 -5.10
C PRO A 144 14.08 -1.18 -4.65
N ASN A 145 13.60 -0.05 -5.16
CA ASN A 145 14.20 1.27 -4.97
C ASN A 145 13.11 2.34 -4.95
N ILE A 146 13.22 3.29 -4.02
CA ILE A 146 12.23 4.37 -3.84
C ILE A 146 12.11 5.24 -5.10
N ARG A 147 13.23 5.61 -5.72
CA ARG A 147 13.22 6.45 -6.93
C ARG A 147 12.56 5.73 -8.11
N TYR A 148 12.75 4.43 -8.26
CA TYR A 148 12.05 3.65 -9.28
C TYR A 148 10.53 3.63 -9.04
N ALA A 149 10.12 3.40 -7.78
CA ALA A 149 8.71 3.41 -7.40
C ALA A 149 8.05 4.80 -7.60
N GLU A 150 8.77 5.90 -7.32
CA GLU A 150 8.32 7.27 -7.62
C GLU A 150 7.99 7.46 -9.11
N LEU A 151 8.94 7.11 -9.98
CA LEU A 151 8.75 7.21 -11.43
C LEU A 151 7.56 6.36 -11.90
N LEU A 152 7.42 5.15 -11.36
CA LEU A 152 6.30 4.27 -11.70
C LEU A 152 4.94 4.87 -11.26
N VAL A 153 4.88 5.49 -10.09
CA VAL A 153 3.65 6.12 -9.56
C VAL A 153 3.33 7.45 -10.24
N GLU A 154 4.33 8.19 -10.71
CA GLU A 154 4.17 9.42 -11.51
C GLU A 154 3.39 9.15 -12.80
N GLU A 155 3.57 7.98 -13.41
CA GLU A 155 2.86 7.56 -14.61
C GLU A 155 1.38 7.19 -14.36
N ILE A 156 0.97 6.98 -13.09
CA ILE A 156 -0.42 6.70 -12.73
C ILE A 156 -1.20 8.01 -12.59
N PRO A 157 -2.27 8.24 -13.38
CA PRO A 157 -3.10 9.44 -13.25
C PRO A 157 -3.61 9.62 -11.83
N LYS A 158 -3.51 10.85 -11.28
CA LYS A 158 -3.83 11.14 -9.88
C LYS A 158 -5.18 10.58 -9.43
N ARG A 159 -6.24 10.84 -10.22
CA ARG A 159 -7.62 10.36 -9.98
C ARG A 159 -7.76 8.83 -9.92
N LYS A 160 -6.81 8.07 -10.47
CA LYS A 160 -6.83 6.60 -10.51
C LYS A 160 -5.99 5.95 -9.41
N ARG A 161 -5.15 6.70 -8.71
CA ARG A 161 -4.15 6.13 -7.79
C ARG A 161 -4.79 5.33 -6.66
N LEU A 162 -5.88 5.81 -6.07
CA LEU A 162 -6.58 5.07 -5.01
C LEU A 162 -7.11 3.72 -5.51
N ASN A 163 -7.91 3.71 -6.57
CA ASN A 163 -8.49 2.48 -7.12
C ASN A 163 -7.40 1.50 -7.56
N PHE A 164 -6.34 2.00 -8.19
CA PHE A 164 -5.21 1.19 -8.60
C PHE A 164 -4.46 0.59 -7.40
N ALA A 165 -4.21 1.36 -6.34
CA ALA A 165 -3.59 0.85 -5.12
C ALA A 165 -4.45 -0.21 -4.42
N ILE A 166 -5.77 -0.03 -4.38
CA ILE A 166 -6.71 -1.04 -3.86
C ILE A 166 -6.63 -2.31 -4.71
N GLU A 167 -6.53 -2.20 -6.04
CA GLU A 167 -6.39 -3.38 -6.90
C GLU A 167 -5.07 -4.11 -6.65
N VAL A 168 -3.94 -3.39 -6.58
CA VAL A 168 -2.64 -3.96 -6.22
C VAL A 168 -2.70 -4.62 -4.84
N TYR A 169 -3.36 -3.98 -3.87
CA TYR A 169 -3.50 -4.52 -2.51
C TYR A 169 -4.30 -5.83 -2.50
N LYS A 170 -5.39 -5.92 -3.26
CA LYS A 170 -6.19 -7.14 -3.40
C LYS A 170 -5.40 -8.27 -4.07
N LYS A 171 -4.46 -7.93 -4.95
CA LYS A 171 -3.59 -8.88 -5.66
C LYS A 171 -2.24 -9.12 -4.98
N LYS A 172 -1.96 -8.50 -3.82
CA LYS A 172 -0.63 -8.50 -3.18
C LYS A 172 0.03 -9.88 -3.09
N GLU A 173 -0.77 -10.90 -2.83
CA GLU A 173 -0.30 -12.28 -2.66
C GLU A 173 0.17 -12.99 -3.94
N THR A 174 -0.10 -12.41 -5.11
CA THR A 174 0.41 -12.91 -6.39
C THR A 174 1.80 -12.34 -6.73
N GLY A 175 2.28 -11.38 -5.92
CA GLY A 175 3.55 -10.69 -6.12
C GLY A 175 4.59 -10.95 -5.04
N ASP A 176 5.67 -10.17 -5.10
CA ASP A 176 6.71 -10.12 -4.09
C ASP A 176 6.46 -8.97 -3.12
N GLY A 177 6.06 -9.30 -1.89
CA GLY A 177 5.72 -8.30 -0.87
C GLY A 177 6.87 -7.35 -0.51
N LYS A 178 8.14 -7.78 -0.62
CA LYS A 178 9.30 -6.90 -0.37
C LYS A 178 9.43 -5.83 -1.46
N LYS A 179 9.09 -6.17 -2.71
CA LYS A 179 9.09 -5.23 -3.83
C LYS A 179 7.88 -4.31 -3.77
N LEU A 180 6.70 -4.88 -3.49
CA LEU A 180 5.46 -4.12 -3.32
C LEU A 180 5.56 -3.09 -2.18
N ALA A 181 6.37 -3.34 -1.14
CA ALA A 181 6.64 -2.37 -0.08
C ALA A 181 7.14 -1.01 -0.62
N PHE A 182 7.98 -1.00 -1.66
CA PHE A 182 8.44 0.26 -2.27
C PHE A 182 7.33 0.98 -3.02
N PHE A 183 6.50 0.24 -3.76
CA PHE A 183 5.33 0.79 -4.43
C PHE A 183 4.34 1.41 -3.43
N PHE A 184 3.98 0.66 -2.38
CA PHE A 184 3.06 1.15 -1.35
C PHE A 184 3.64 2.31 -0.56
N HIS A 185 4.95 2.30 -0.26
CA HIS A 185 5.61 3.44 0.38
C HIS A 185 5.40 4.74 -0.41
N VAL A 186 5.49 4.69 -1.74
CA VAL A 186 5.33 5.88 -2.57
C VAL A 186 3.86 6.24 -2.78
N ILE A 187 3.02 5.29 -3.22
CA ILE A 187 1.66 5.62 -3.69
C ILE A 187 0.75 6.14 -2.57
N VAL A 188 0.83 5.59 -1.36
CA VAL A 188 -0.04 6.01 -0.26
C VAL A 188 0.30 7.41 0.25
N ARG A 189 1.54 7.86 0.04
CA ARG A 189 1.99 9.23 0.38
C ARG A 189 1.58 10.27 -0.64
N GLN A 190 0.99 9.84 -1.75
CA GLN A 190 0.43 10.71 -2.79
C GLN A 190 -1.08 10.92 -2.64
N PHE A 191 -1.70 10.26 -1.66
CA PHE A 191 -3.13 10.37 -1.37
C PHE A 191 -3.45 11.61 -0.54
N ASN A 192 -4.64 12.15 -0.74
CA ASN A 192 -5.25 13.08 0.20
C ASN A 192 -5.84 12.33 1.41
N GLU A 193 -6.28 13.04 2.46
CA GLU A 193 -6.80 12.42 3.69
C GLU A 193 -8.05 11.53 3.47
N GLU A 194 -8.91 11.87 2.51
CA GLU A 194 -10.07 11.03 2.17
C GLU A 194 -9.62 9.72 1.53
N GLU A 195 -8.71 9.79 0.57
CA GLU A 195 -8.13 8.62 -0.10
C GLU A 195 -7.34 7.73 0.86
N ILE A 196 -6.56 8.31 1.78
CA ILE A 196 -5.89 7.57 2.88
C ILE A 196 -6.93 6.83 3.71
N THR A 197 -8.00 7.52 4.13
CA THR A 197 -9.08 6.92 4.94
C THR A 197 -9.76 5.76 4.21
N GLN A 198 -10.05 5.92 2.91
CA GLN A 198 -10.66 4.87 2.09
C GLN A 198 -9.73 3.66 1.93
N PHE A 199 -8.45 3.89 1.64
CA PHE A 199 -7.46 2.81 1.52
C PHE A 199 -7.32 2.03 2.82
N PHE A 200 -7.12 2.72 3.96
CA PHE A 200 -6.97 2.06 5.25
C PHE A 200 -8.26 1.43 5.77
N THR A 201 -9.43 1.84 5.28
CA THR A 201 -10.70 1.11 5.52
C THR A 201 -10.63 -0.29 4.91
N VAL A 202 -10.21 -0.40 3.65
CA VAL A 202 -10.03 -1.69 2.96
C VAL A 202 -9.01 -2.58 3.68
N VAL A 203 -7.87 -2.00 4.10
CA VAL A 203 -6.85 -2.72 4.88
C VAL A 203 -7.43 -3.21 6.21
N SER A 204 -8.12 -2.34 6.93
CA SER A 204 -8.70 -2.67 8.24
C SER A 204 -9.76 -3.77 8.13
N ASP A 205 -10.58 -3.76 7.10
CA ASP A 205 -11.61 -4.77 6.88
C ASP A 205 -11.01 -6.17 6.67
N GLU A 206 -9.90 -6.27 5.92
CA GLU A 206 -9.17 -7.54 5.76
C GLU A 206 -8.54 -8.00 7.08
N LEU A 207 -7.86 -7.10 7.79
CA LEU A 207 -7.17 -7.44 9.04
C LEU A 207 -8.11 -7.82 10.19
N THR A 208 -9.38 -7.40 10.13
CA THR A 208 -10.40 -7.82 11.10
C THR A 208 -10.72 -9.32 11.01
N THR A 209 -10.62 -9.93 9.82
CA THR A 209 -11.09 -11.32 9.59
C THR A 209 -9.97 -12.30 9.24
N VAL A 210 -8.81 -11.81 8.80
CA VAL A 210 -7.70 -12.65 8.34
C VAL A 210 -7.21 -13.66 9.39
N THR A 211 -7.07 -14.93 9.04
CA THR A 211 -6.50 -15.96 9.91
C THR A 211 -5.21 -16.55 9.36
N GLU A 212 -4.97 -16.42 8.05
CA GLU A 212 -3.78 -16.95 7.40
C GLU A 212 -2.55 -16.07 7.67
N GLU A 213 -1.51 -16.67 8.27
CA GLU A 213 -0.26 -15.95 8.52
C GLU A 213 0.36 -15.35 7.26
N LYS A 214 0.21 -16.03 6.11
CA LYS A 214 0.72 -15.54 4.83
C LYS A 214 0.16 -14.15 4.52
N THR A 215 -1.16 -13.98 4.62
CA THR A 215 -1.83 -12.70 4.37
C THR A 215 -1.41 -11.65 5.40
N ILE A 216 -1.24 -12.03 6.67
CA ILE A 216 -0.72 -11.13 7.71
C ILE A 216 0.68 -10.65 7.33
N ARG A 217 1.60 -11.55 6.93
CA ARG A 217 2.96 -11.19 6.51
C ARG A 217 2.95 -10.22 5.33
N PHE A 218 2.12 -10.44 4.32
CA PHE A 218 2.00 -9.51 3.19
C PHE A 218 1.58 -8.12 3.66
N ASN A 219 0.62 -8.02 4.58
CA ASN A 219 0.21 -6.75 5.18
C ASN A 219 1.35 -6.07 5.93
N LEU A 220 2.08 -6.80 6.77
CA LEU A 220 3.23 -6.28 7.50
C LEU A 220 4.36 -5.82 6.57
N GLN A 221 4.49 -6.43 5.39
CA GLN A 221 5.51 -6.02 4.42
C GLN A 221 5.13 -4.74 3.68
N ILE A 222 3.89 -4.63 3.20
CA ILE A 222 3.51 -3.57 2.27
C ILE A 222 3.04 -2.29 2.95
N ILE A 223 2.51 -2.38 4.17
CA ILE A 223 2.01 -1.21 4.90
C ILE A 223 3.21 -0.46 5.49
N PRO A 224 3.39 0.83 5.18
CA PRO A 224 4.41 1.64 5.88
C PRO A 224 4.10 1.70 7.37
N PHE A 225 5.02 1.24 8.22
CA PHE A 225 4.80 1.15 9.68
C PHE A 225 4.60 2.50 10.35
N ASP A 226 5.15 3.58 9.78
CA ASP A 226 4.87 4.94 10.23
C ASP A 226 3.39 5.32 10.06
N MET A 227 2.64 4.57 9.25
CA MET A 227 1.20 4.71 9.04
C MET A 227 0.38 3.59 9.70
N TRP A 228 0.98 2.72 10.51
CA TRP A 228 0.27 1.62 11.19
C TRP A 228 -0.93 2.13 12.00
N TYR A 229 -0.81 3.31 12.61
CA TYR A 229 -1.87 3.98 13.36
C TYR A 229 -3.13 4.31 12.55
N ARG A 230 -3.05 4.33 11.20
CA ARG A 230 -4.21 4.59 10.31
C ARG A 230 -5.13 3.39 10.18
N ILE A 231 -4.65 2.18 10.49
CA ILE A 231 -5.49 0.98 10.58
C ILE A 231 -6.42 1.13 11.78
N ARG A 232 -7.70 0.75 11.65
CA ARG A 232 -8.66 0.77 12.76
C ARG A 232 -8.11 -0.01 13.95
N GLU A 233 -8.25 0.57 15.14
CA GLU A 233 -7.66 0.03 16.37
C GLU A 233 -8.05 -1.42 16.64
N ILE A 234 -9.33 -1.79 16.47
CA ILE A 234 -9.79 -3.17 16.61
C ILE A 234 -9.04 -4.17 15.71
N SER A 235 -8.73 -3.75 14.48
CA SER A 235 -8.00 -4.55 13.52
C SER A 235 -6.52 -4.62 13.89
N ARG A 236 -5.91 -3.51 14.34
CA ARG A 236 -4.52 -3.50 14.82
C ARG A 236 -4.32 -4.41 16.02
N ILE A 237 -5.12 -4.25 17.08
CA ILE A 237 -5.01 -5.02 18.32
C ILE A 237 -5.10 -6.51 18.04
N ARG A 238 -5.99 -6.93 17.12
CA ARG A 238 -6.11 -8.33 16.72
C ARG A 238 -4.82 -8.88 16.09
N ILE A 239 -4.21 -8.12 15.18
CA ILE A 239 -2.97 -8.53 14.51
C ILE A 239 -1.78 -8.47 15.47
N GLU A 240 -1.71 -7.42 16.29
CA GLU A 240 -0.69 -7.29 17.35
C GLU A 240 -0.78 -8.45 18.35
N ASN A 241 -1.99 -8.87 18.75
CA ASN A 241 -2.18 -10.06 19.59
C ASN A 241 -1.65 -11.32 18.90
N SER A 242 -1.97 -11.54 17.62
CA SER A 242 -1.44 -12.68 16.87
C SER A 242 0.10 -12.65 16.77
N LEU A 243 0.69 -11.46 16.65
CA LEU A 243 2.14 -11.29 16.65
C LEU A 243 2.73 -11.56 18.03
N MET A 244 2.08 -11.13 19.10
CA MET A 244 2.49 -11.42 20.48
C MET A 244 2.40 -12.91 20.81
N GLU A 245 1.36 -13.62 20.36
CA GLU A 245 1.33 -15.09 20.48
C GLU A 245 2.50 -15.73 19.73
N SER A 246 2.78 -15.25 18.52
CA SER A 246 3.95 -15.71 17.77
C SER A 246 5.27 -15.41 18.51
N MET A 247 5.40 -14.27 19.21
CA MET A 247 6.58 -13.98 20.05
C MET A 247 6.70 -14.97 21.22
N ARG A 248 5.58 -15.36 21.85
CA ARG A 248 5.58 -16.35 22.93
C ARG A 248 6.10 -17.71 22.44
N ASP A 249 5.66 -18.13 21.26
CA ASP A 249 6.13 -19.35 20.59
C ASP A 249 7.56 -19.25 20.00
N GLY A 250 8.18 -18.06 20.10
CA GLY A 250 9.48 -17.75 19.52
C GLY A 250 10.60 -18.66 20.00
N LYS A 251 11.22 -19.39 19.08
CA LYS A 251 12.40 -20.25 19.32
C LYS A 251 13.33 -20.19 18.13
N TYR A 252 14.64 -20.07 18.39
CA TYR A 252 15.66 -19.99 17.36
C TYR A 252 16.86 -20.86 17.74
N LEU A 253 17.34 -21.62 16.77
CA LEU A 253 18.54 -22.45 16.88
C LEU A 253 19.70 -21.73 16.23
N GLU A 254 20.57 -21.15 17.06
CA GLU A 254 21.73 -20.35 16.60
C GLU A 254 22.68 -21.15 15.72
N ASN A 255 22.97 -22.41 16.09
CA ASN A 255 23.88 -23.31 15.36
C ASN A 255 23.41 -23.66 13.94
N GLN A 256 22.10 -23.63 13.68
CA GLN A 256 21.50 -23.98 12.40
C GLN A 256 20.97 -22.76 11.63
N ASP A 257 20.95 -21.58 12.25
CA ASP A 257 20.27 -20.38 11.75
C ASP A 257 18.79 -20.62 11.42
N ILE A 258 18.07 -21.38 12.27
CA ILE A 258 16.68 -21.78 12.04
C ILE A 258 15.75 -21.19 13.10
N CYS A 259 14.70 -20.49 12.65
CA CYS A 259 13.56 -20.10 13.48
C CYS A 259 12.60 -21.31 13.62
N LYS A 260 12.62 -21.99 14.77
CA LYS A 260 11.76 -23.16 15.06
C LYS A 260 10.32 -22.76 15.39
N GLY A 261 10.14 -21.59 15.99
CA GLY A 261 8.83 -21.03 16.34
C GLY A 261 8.84 -19.51 16.30
N GLY A 262 7.67 -18.90 16.19
CA GLY A 262 7.52 -17.44 16.20
C GLY A 262 7.87 -16.70 14.91
N SER A 263 7.96 -17.40 13.77
CA SER A 263 8.41 -16.79 12.51
C SER A 263 7.58 -15.57 12.07
N LEU A 264 6.28 -15.52 12.39
CA LEU A 264 5.41 -14.41 12.05
C LEU A 264 5.83 -13.11 12.78
N ALA A 265 6.18 -13.18 14.06
CA ALA A 265 6.61 -12.02 14.83
C ALA A 265 7.90 -11.40 14.29
N THR A 266 8.80 -12.16 13.68
CA THR A 266 10.07 -11.63 13.14
C THR A 266 9.86 -10.53 12.07
N TRP A 267 8.66 -10.44 11.46
CA TRP A 267 8.33 -9.41 10.48
C TRP A 267 8.15 -8.00 11.09
N VAL A 268 7.97 -7.92 12.42
CA VAL A 268 7.88 -6.66 13.19
C VAL A 268 9.14 -6.37 14.03
N ALA A 269 10.22 -7.11 13.81
CA ALA A 269 11.54 -6.76 14.33
C ALA A 269 12.10 -5.49 13.65
N TRP A 270 13.23 -5.00 14.17
CA TRP A 270 14.01 -3.88 13.65
C TRP A 270 13.28 -2.54 13.73
N GLY A 271 12.78 -2.23 14.92
CA GLY A 271 12.25 -0.91 15.29
C GLY A 271 10.79 -0.69 14.90
N LYS A 272 10.07 -1.72 14.45
CA LYS A 272 8.65 -1.62 14.09
C LYS A 272 7.73 -1.80 15.31
N LEU A 273 8.19 -2.45 16.38
CA LEU A 273 7.42 -2.63 17.61
C LEU A 273 7.00 -1.30 18.24
N LYS A 274 7.73 -0.21 18.01
CA LYS A 274 7.38 1.14 18.49
C LYS A 274 6.00 1.64 18.04
N HIS A 275 5.42 1.02 17.02
CA HIS A 275 4.11 1.37 16.48
C HIS A 275 2.96 0.53 17.06
N PHE A 276 3.25 -0.45 17.93
CA PHE A 276 2.22 -1.27 18.57
C PHE A 276 1.37 -0.45 19.54
N THR A 277 0.10 -0.81 19.64
CA THR A 277 -0.86 -0.27 20.61
C THR A 277 -0.46 -0.68 22.02
N PHE A 278 -0.08 -1.95 22.22
CA PHE A 278 0.34 -2.50 23.52
C PHE A 278 1.82 -2.88 23.53
N ILE A 279 2.68 -1.93 23.18
CA ILE A 279 4.13 -2.17 23.10
C ILE A 279 4.74 -2.69 24.42
N GLY A 280 4.26 -2.22 25.57
CA GLY A 280 4.75 -2.66 26.87
C GLY A 280 4.58 -4.17 27.08
N GLU A 281 3.44 -4.73 26.66
CA GLU A 281 3.15 -6.17 26.75
C GLU A 281 4.05 -6.97 25.80
N ALA A 282 4.26 -6.48 24.58
CA ALA A 282 5.17 -7.11 23.63
C ALA A 282 6.60 -7.15 24.16
N ILE A 283 7.10 -6.04 24.73
CA ILE A 283 8.43 -5.99 25.37
C ILE A 283 8.49 -6.90 26.60
N GLU A 284 7.44 -6.97 27.41
CA GLU A 284 7.40 -7.86 28.58
C GLU A 284 7.53 -9.33 28.18
N ILE A 285 6.84 -9.77 27.11
CA ILE A 285 6.98 -11.12 26.55
C ILE A 285 8.43 -11.41 26.19
N LEU A 286 9.06 -10.50 25.44
CA LEU A 286 10.43 -10.68 24.97
C LEU A 286 11.44 -10.66 26.12
N VAL A 287 11.27 -9.77 27.10
CA VAL A 287 12.14 -9.71 28.29
C VAL A 287 12.00 -10.99 29.14
N LYS A 288 10.78 -11.51 29.33
CA LYS A 288 10.57 -12.79 30.02
C LYS A 288 11.28 -13.96 29.34
N LYS A 289 11.32 -13.97 28.00
CA LYS A 289 12.05 -15.01 27.25
C LYS A 289 13.58 -14.93 27.43
N LEU A 290 14.13 -13.74 27.68
CA LEU A 290 15.55 -13.61 28.06
C LEU A 290 15.88 -14.20 29.44
N ASP A 291 14.87 -14.30 30.32
CA ASP A 291 14.98 -14.94 31.64
C ASP A 291 14.62 -16.45 31.60
N SER A 292 14.35 -16.99 30.41
CA SER A 292 14.02 -18.42 30.26
C SER A 292 15.23 -19.32 30.53
N ASN A 293 14.94 -20.56 30.93
CA ASN A 293 15.93 -21.65 30.95
C ASN A 293 16.07 -22.34 29.59
N ASP A 294 15.15 -22.08 28.65
CA ASP A 294 15.23 -22.60 27.28
C ASP A 294 16.15 -21.69 26.44
N ARG A 295 17.31 -22.25 26.06
CA ARG A 295 18.32 -21.55 25.26
C ARG A 295 17.75 -21.00 23.96
N THR A 296 16.84 -21.74 23.31
CA THR A 296 16.29 -21.37 22.01
C THR A 296 15.35 -20.17 22.09
N GLU A 297 14.73 -19.93 23.25
CA GLU A 297 13.91 -18.75 23.49
C GLU A 297 14.76 -17.49 23.68
N ILE A 298 15.89 -17.62 24.38
CA ILE A 298 16.87 -16.54 24.54
C ILE A 298 17.45 -16.17 23.17
N ASP A 299 17.92 -17.17 22.42
CA ASP A 299 18.53 -16.98 21.10
C ASP A 299 17.56 -16.30 20.12
N TYR A 300 16.27 -16.61 20.21
CA TYR A 300 15.23 -15.96 19.41
C TYR A 300 15.17 -14.45 19.67
N VAL A 301 15.16 -14.03 20.94
CA VAL A 301 15.11 -12.61 21.30
C VAL A 301 16.41 -11.91 20.91
N LEU A 302 17.57 -12.52 21.20
CA LEU A 302 18.87 -11.94 20.84
C LEU A 302 19.03 -11.76 19.33
N LYS A 303 18.51 -12.70 18.53
CA LYS A 303 18.58 -12.64 17.06
C LYS A 303 17.68 -11.55 16.49
N TYR A 304 16.42 -11.49 16.92
CA TYR A 304 15.39 -10.70 16.23
C TYR A 304 15.00 -9.41 16.93
N PHE A 305 14.98 -9.36 18.27
CA PHE A 305 14.33 -8.27 19.01
C PHE A 305 15.22 -7.54 20.01
N TRP A 306 16.51 -7.88 20.08
CA TRP A 306 17.46 -7.21 20.99
C TRP A 306 17.42 -5.68 20.83
N ASP A 307 17.48 -5.19 19.60
CA ASP A 307 17.48 -3.75 19.32
C ASP A 307 16.12 -3.12 19.65
N ASP A 308 15.00 -3.81 19.36
CA ASP A 308 13.67 -3.35 19.73
C ASP A 308 13.50 -3.21 21.26
N ILE A 309 14.07 -4.12 22.04
CA ILE A 309 14.10 -4.02 23.50
C ILE A 309 14.88 -2.78 23.92
N LEU A 310 16.07 -2.55 23.37
CA LEU A 310 16.89 -1.40 23.73
C LEU A 310 16.27 -0.06 23.34
N GLU A 311 15.69 0.04 22.14
CA GLU A 311 15.03 1.26 21.65
C GLU A 311 13.85 1.68 22.53
N ASN A 312 13.10 0.70 23.04
CA ASN A 312 11.94 0.95 23.90
C ASN A 312 12.30 1.04 25.38
N ASN A 313 13.42 0.48 25.81
CA ASN A 313 13.95 0.58 27.18
C ASN A 313 14.91 1.76 27.35
N LYS A 314 14.56 2.96 26.87
CA LYS A 314 15.27 4.22 27.20
C LYS A 314 15.12 4.66 28.68
N LEU A 315 15.27 3.69 29.60
CA LEU A 315 15.66 3.71 31.04
C LEU A 315 14.53 3.91 32.10
N PRO A 316 14.52 3.20 33.26
CA PRO A 316 15.11 1.90 33.62
C PRO A 316 14.03 0.81 33.82
N ASN A 317 14.07 -0.25 33.00
CA ASN A 317 13.41 -1.51 33.35
C ASN A 317 14.39 -2.33 34.19
N TYR A 318 14.30 -2.18 35.51
CA TYR A 318 15.17 -2.87 36.47
C TYR A 318 15.21 -4.38 36.28
N TYR A 319 14.10 -4.97 35.82
CA TYR A 319 14.03 -6.41 35.57
C TYR A 319 14.92 -6.81 34.38
N PHE A 320 14.82 -6.12 33.25
CA PHE A 320 15.73 -6.35 32.12
C PHE A 320 17.21 -6.18 32.51
N PHE A 321 17.55 -5.15 33.29
CA PHE A 321 18.94 -4.94 33.75
C PHE A 321 19.42 -6.05 34.67
N SER A 322 18.53 -6.59 35.52
CA SER A 322 18.86 -7.73 36.38
C SER A 322 19.15 -8.99 35.58
N ILE A 323 18.38 -9.25 34.51
CA ILE A 323 18.60 -10.39 33.60
C ILE A 323 19.96 -10.26 32.92
N VAL A 324 20.26 -9.10 32.31
CA VAL A 324 21.55 -8.87 31.63
C VAL A 324 22.73 -9.05 32.60
N ASN A 325 22.65 -8.47 33.80
CA ASN A 325 23.67 -8.64 34.83
C ASN A 325 23.86 -10.11 35.24
N GLN A 326 22.76 -10.85 35.39
CA GLN A 326 22.81 -12.26 35.76
C GLN A 326 23.47 -13.10 34.65
N LYS A 327 23.06 -12.91 33.39
CA LYS A 327 23.65 -13.61 32.24
C LYS A 327 25.14 -13.30 32.05
N LEU A 328 25.57 -12.05 32.30
CA LEU A 328 26.99 -11.69 32.32
C LEU A 328 27.77 -12.38 33.44
N LYS A 329 27.22 -12.47 34.66
CA LYS A 329 27.82 -13.20 35.79
C LYS A 329 27.95 -14.69 35.52
N ASP A 330 26.98 -15.25 34.80
CA ASP A 330 26.96 -16.64 34.41
C ASP A 330 27.95 -16.94 33.27
N GLY A 331 28.55 -15.90 32.67
CA GLY A 331 29.57 -16.03 31.63
C GLY A 331 28.98 -16.23 30.22
N ASP A 332 27.72 -15.85 30.00
CA ASP A 332 27.05 -15.98 28.70
C ASP A 332 27.60 -14.98 27.67
N LYS A 333 28.45 -15.49 26.77
CA LYS A 333 29.11 -14.71 25.72
C LYS A 333 28.13 -14.05 24.75
N ARG A 334 26.93 -14.59 24.56
CA ARG A 334 25.96 -14.05 23.60
C ARG A 334 25.51 -12.65 24.01
N PHE A 335 25.22 -12.46 25.30
CA PHE A 335 24.90 -11.14 25.86
C PHE A 335 26.10 -10.21 25.81
N TYR A 336 27.29 -10.69 26.17
CA TYR A 336 28.52 -9.88 26.10
C TYR A 336 28.76 -9.34 24.69
N THR A 337 28.62 -10.20 23.67
CA THR A 337 28.83 -9.84 22.26
C THR A 337 27.86 -8.75 21.81
N LYS A 338 26.57 -8.88 22.17
CA LYS A 338 25.55 -7.86 21.87
C LYS A 338 25.84 -6.51 22.53
N LEU A 339 26.38 -6.52 23.74
CA LEU A 339 26.77 -5.31 24.45
C LEU A 339 28.05 -4.68 23.88
N GLU A 340 29.02 -5.49 23.48
CA GLU A 340 30.22 -5.01 22.78
C GLU A 340 29.84 -4.26 21.50
N ASP A 341 28.92 -4.81 20.70
CA ASP A 341 28.42 -4.15 19.49
C ASP A 341 27.70 -2.83 19.80
N LEU A 342 26.94 -2.78 20.89
CA LEU A 342 26.24 -1.57 21.35
C LEU A 342 27.23 -0.49 21.80
N PHE A 343 28.24 -0.84 22.60
CA PHE A 343 29.16 0.10 23.21
C PHE A 343 30.29 0.58 22.29
N LYS A 344 30.43 0.01 21.08
CA LYS A 344 31.31 0.53 20.02
C LYS A 344 31.00 2.00 19.64
N TRP A 345 29.80 2.51 19.92
CA TRP A 345 29.31 3.81 19.46
C TRP A 345 29.09 4.85 20.58
N ASP A 346 30.02 4.94 21.54
CA ASP A 346 30.13 6.02 22.55
C ASP A 346 28.89 6.17 23.47
N VAL A 347 28.52 5.07 24.14
CA VAL A 347 27.30 4.94 24.98
C VAL A 347 27.62 4.92 26.49
N GLU A 348 28.87 5.23 26.86
CA GLU A 348 29.44 5.03 28.20
C GLU A 348 28.75 5.84 29.33
N GLU A 349 27.87 6.79 28.99
CA GLU A 349 27.18 7.62 29.99
C GLU A 349 25.73 7.22 30.31
N THR A 350 25.17 6.21 29.64
CA THR A 350 23.76 5.81 29.86
C THR A 350 23.52 5.15 31.23
N GLU A 351 22.32 5.31 31.80
CA GLU A 351 21.97 4.59 33.05
C GLU A 351 22.02 3.07 32.87
N PHE A 352 21.76 2.58 31.66
CA PHE A 352 21.89 1.15 31.33
C PHE A 352 23.34 0.68 31.47
N TYR A 353 24.29 1.39 30.84
CA TYR A 353 25.71 1.07 31.00
C TYR A 353 26.12 1.10 32.47
N LYS A 354 25.76 2.15 33.22
CA LYS A 354 26.05 2.25 34.66
C LYS A 354 25.48 1.08 35.46
N ALA A 355 24.28 0.60 35.11
CA ALA A 355 23.63 -0.52 35.79
C ALA A 355 24.31 -1.88 35.54
N ILE A 356 25.04 -2.04 34.43
CA ILE A 356 25.69 -3.30 34.06
C ILE A 356 27.23 -3.24 34.05
N GLN A 357 27.82 -2.04 34.19
CA GLN A 357 29.26 -1.77 34.01
C GLN A 357 30.14 -2.71 34.82
N LYS A 358 29.77 -2.98 36.08
CA LYS A 358 30.54 -3.87 36.95
C LYS A 358 30.64 -5.28 36.38
N GLU A 359 29.53 -5.87 35.96
CA GLU A 359 29.52 -7.25 35.46
C GLU A 359 30.07 -7.33 34.03
N TYR A 360 29.85 -6.29 33.22
CA TYR A 360 30.43 -6.17 31.88
C TYR A 360 31.96 -6.10 31.91
N ASN A 361 32.54 -5.25 32.77
CA ASN A 361 34.00 -5.09 32.87
C ASN A 361 34.70 -6.30 33.50
N ASN A 362 34.00 -7.08 34.32
CA ASN A 362 34.53 -8.28 34.97
C ASN A 362 34.11 -9.58 34.26
N PHE A 363 33.59 -9.48 33.03
CA PHE A 363 33.08 -10.62 32.30
C PHE A 363 34.16 -11.70 32.09
N GLN A 364 33.78 -12.95 32.36
CA GLN A 364 34.58 -14.12 32.06
C GLN A 364 33.68 -15.15 31.38
N GLU A 365 34.03 -15.51 30.14
CA GLU A 365 33.32 -16.55 29.40
C GLU A 365 33.36 -17.87 30.17
N ARG A 366 32.20 -18.48 30.36
CA ARG A 366 32.08 -19.83 30.90
C ARG A 366 31.50 -20.72 29.81
N GLU A 367 32.22 -21.79 29.47
CA GLU A 367 31.66 -22.82 28.59
C GLU A 367 30.44 -23.43 29.28
N GLU A 368 29.26 -23.22 28.71
CA GLU A 368 28.06 -23.94 29.14
C GLU A 368 28.23 -25.42 28.81
N SER A 369 28.06 -26.27 29.82
CA SER A 369 27.97 -27.73 29.66
C SER A 369 27.07 -28.06 28.48
N GLN A 370 27.58 -28.80 27.48
CA GLN A 370 26.81 -29.26 26.34
C GLN A 370 25.51 -29.92 26.83
N VAL A 371 24.39 -29.21 26.67
CA VAL A 371 23.07 -29.82 26.77
C VAL A 371 23.00 -30.73 25.54
N PHE A 372 23.07 -32.04 25.77
CA PHE A 372 22.80 -33.02 24.73
C PHE A 372 21.40 -32.71 24.19
N ASP A 373 21.33 -32.27 22.93
CA ASP A 373 20.10 -32.29 22.15
C ASP A 373 19.56 -33.72 22.24
N ILE A 374 18.50 -33.92 23.01
CA ILE A 374 17.70 -35.13 22.88
C ILE A 374 17.05 -35.00 21.51
N ASN A 375 17.56 -35.75 20.53
CA ASN A 375 16.94 -35.89 19.23
C ASN A 375 15.47 -36.27 19.43
N ASP A 376 14.55 -35.47 18.87
CA ASP A 376 13.10 -35.77 18.81
C ASP A 376 12.79 -37.04 17.97
N ASP A 377 13.80 -37.75 17.46
CA ASP A 377 13.64 -39.03 16.75
C ASP A 377 13.29 -40.22 17.69
N ASP A 378 13.26 -40.03 19.01
CA ASP A 378 13.03 -41.10 20.00
C ASP A 378 11.64 -41.08 20.70
N LEU A 379 10.63 -40.43 20.12
CA LEU A 379 9.23 -40.57 20.60
C LEU A 379 8.33 -41.24 19.54
N PRO A 380 7.73 -42.42 19.84
CA PRO A 380 6.95 -43.17 18.88
C PRO A 380 5.56 -42.54 18.66
N PHE A 381 5.33 -42.14 17.40
CA PHE A 381 4.08 -41.84 16.66
C PHE A 381 3.06 -40.85 17.22
#